data_AF-A0A1M3M8A4-F1
#
_entry.id   AF-A0A1M3M8A4-F1
#
_cell.length_a   1.000
_cell.length_b   1.000
_cell.length_c   1.000
_cell.angle_alpha   90.00
_cell.angle_beta   90.00
_cell.angle_gamma   90.00
#
_symmetry.space_group_name_H-M   'P 1'
#
loop_
_entity.id
_entity.type
_entity.pdbx_description
1 polymer ?
#
loop_
_entity_poly.entity_id
_entity_poly.type
_entity_poly.pdbx_seq_one_letter_code
_entity_poly.pdbx_strand_id
1 'polypeptide(L)'
;MVSEKGWKNLKQKIKTITRKTTPATFDERIYKLKELQQGWLQYHRIASIQEKLKDVDGWVRNRLRSVSGNNGRSPNEDEKICFG
;
A
#
# COMPACT_ATOMS: atom_id res chain seq x y z
N MET A 1 -4.25 -18.60 -9.93
CA MET A 1 -2.92 -18.27 -9.35
C MET A 1 -2.56 -16.85 -9.72
N VAL A 2 -1.90 -16.09 -8.83
CA VAL A 2 -1.45 -14.74 -9.16
C VAL A 2 -0.16 -14.82 -9.96
N SER A 3 -0.24 -14.34 -11.20
CA SER A 3 0.94 -14.23 -12.05
C SER A 3 1.96 -13.29 -11.41
N GLU A 4 3.24 -13.67 -11.46
CA GLU A 4 4.35 -12.84 -11.00
C GLU A 4 4.33 -11.43 -11.60
N LYS A 5 3.82 -11.30 -12.83
CA LYS A 5 3.67 -10.00 -13.52
C LYS A 5 2.70 -9.08 -12.79
N GLY A 6 1.56 -9.60 -12.34
CA GLY A 6 0.56 -8.83 -11.56
C GLY A 6 1.12 -8.39 -10.21
N TRP A 7 1.88 -9.27 -9.55
CA TRP A 7 2.55 -8.98 -8.29
C TRP A 7 3.64 -7.90 -8.41
N LYS A 8 4.48 -8.00 -9.44
CA LYS A 8 5.51 -7.00 -9.74
C LYS A 8 4.87 -5.64 -10.03
N ASN A 9 3.76 -5.61 -10.77
CA ASN A 9 3.05 -4.37 -11.09
C ASN A 9 2.46 -3.72 -9.83
N LEU A 10 1.85 -4.50 -8.92
CA LEU A 10 1.37 -4.00 -7.63
C LEU A 10 2.50 -3.31 -6.84
N LYS A 11 3.62 -4.01 -6.66
CA LYS A 11 4.79 -3.47 -5.93
C LYS A 11 5.37 -2.22 -6.58
N GLN A 12 5.39 -2.15 -7.92
CA GLN A 12 5.81 -0.96 -8.66
C GLN A 12 4.89 0.23 -8.40
N LYS A 13 3.56 0.04 -8.49
CA LYS A 13 2.59 1.11 -8.20
C LYS A 13 2.71 1.62 -6.77
N ILE A 14 2.83 0.73 -5.78
CA ILE A 14 3.10 1.10 -4.38
C ILE A 14 4.38 1.92 -4.26
N LYS A 15 5.47 1.48 -4.90
CA LYS A 15 6.75 2.20 -4.94
C LYS A 15 6.60 3.63 -5.45
N THR A 16 5.80 3.83 -6.49
CA THR A 16 5.54 5.14 -7.10
C THR A 16 4.72 6.05 -6.18
N ILE A 17 3.66 5.52 -5.55
CA ILE A 17 2.79 6.30 -4.63
C ILE A 17 3.57 6.74 -3.38
N THR A 18 4.39 5.85 -2.83
CA THR A 18 5.17 6.08 -1.61
C THR A 18 6.53 6.74 -1.87
N ARG A 19 6.84 7.14 -3.12
CA ARG A 19 8.10 7.79 -3.46
C ARG A 19 8.13 9.21 -2.85
N LYS A 20 9.21 9.54 -2.13
CA LYS A 20 9.36 10.87 -1.48
C LYS A 20 9.37 12.03 -2.48
N THR A 21 9.82 11.78 -3.71
CA THR A 21 9.90 12.78 -4.78
C THR A 21 8.55 13.06 -5.45
N THR A 22 7.51 12.28 -5.17
CA THR A 22 6.17 12.55 -5.73
C THR A 22 5.54 13.72 -4.97
N PRO A 23 5.17 14.82 -5.63
CA PRO A 23 4.43 15.92 -5.00
C PRO A 23 3.00 15.45 -4.75
N ALA A 24 2.78 14.83 -3.60
CA ALA A 24 1.47 14.37 -3.15
C ALA A 24 1.44 14.46 -1.62
N THR A 25 0.33 14.96 -1.10
CA THR A 25 0.06 14.96 0.33
C THR A 25 -0.02 13.54 0.86
N PHE A 26 0.17 13.38 2.18
CA PHE A 26 0.08 12.06 2.79
C PHE A 26 -1.32 11.44 2.60
N ASP A 27 -2.37 12.25 2.74
CA ASP A 27 -3.75 11.82 2.57
C ASP A 27 -4.03 11.29 1.15
N GLU A 28 -3.55 12.00 0.12
CA GLU A 28 -3.64 11.52 -1.27
C GLU A 28 -2.88 10.21 -1.49
N ARG A 29 -1.76 10.00 -0.80
CA ARG A 29 -1.01 8.73 -0.88
C ARG A 29 -1.83 7.60 -0.27
N ILE A 30 -2.47 7.84 0.89
CA ILE A 30 -3.37 6.88 1.53
C ILE A 30 -4.53 6.55 0.61
N TYR A 31 -5.18 7.56 0.04
CA TYR A 31 -6.31 7.39 -0.86
C TYR A 31 -5.92 6.52 -2.07
N LYS A 32 -4.81 6.84 -2.74
CA LYS A 32 -4.29 6.05 -3.86
C LYS A 32 -3.92 4.62 -3.47
N LEU A 33 -3.38 4.42 -2.26
CA LEU A 33 -3.11 3.08 -1.73
C LEU A 33 -4.43 2.31 -1.55
N LYS A 34 -5.45 2.92 -0.94
CA LYS A 34 -6.77 2.28 -0.76
C LYS A 34 -7.44 1.90 -2.08
N GLU A 35 -7.42 2.78 -3.08
CA GLU A 35 -7.95 2.46 -4.41
C GLU A 35 -7.20 1.29 -5.07
N LEU A 36 -5.86 1.32 -4.99
CA LEU A 36 -5.03 0.25 -5.50
C LEU A 36 -5.36 -1.07 -4.80
N GLN A 37 -5.48 -1.05 -3.48
CA GLN A 37 -5.83 -2.19 -2.65
C GLN A 37 -7.20 -2.77 -3.03
N GLN A 38 -8.24 -1.93 -3.14
CA GLN A 38 -9.59 -2.33 -3.52
C GLN A 38 -9.64 -2.93 -4.93
N GLY A 39 -9.01 -2.29 -5.92
CA GLY A 39 -8.93 -2.81 -7.28
C GLY A 39 -8.18 -4.15 -7.35
N TRP A 40 -7.15 -4.31 -6.52
CA TRP A 40 -6.38 -5.55 -6.47
C TRP A 40 -7.15 -6.69 -5.78
N LEU A 41 -7.89 -6.39 -4.71
CA LEU A 41 -8.82 -7.34 -4.09
C LEU A 41 -9.92 -7.76 -5.06
N GLN A 42 -10.50 -6.82 -5.81
CA GLN A 42 -11.53 -7.13 -6.80
C GLN A 42 -11.00 -8.11 -7.87
N TYR A 43 -9.76 -7.89 -8.33
CA TYR A 43 -9.12 -8.73 -9.34
C TYR A 43 -8.68 -10.11 -8.81
N HIS A 44 -8.35 -10.20 -7.52
CA HIS A 44 -7.83 -11.41 -6.89
C HIS A 44 -8.76 -12.07 -5.86
N ARG A 45 -10.01 -11.61 -5.74
CA ARG A 45 -11.05 -12.09 -4.80
C ARG A 45 -11.32 -13.60 -4.84
N ILE A 46 -10.85 -14.27 -5.88
CA ILE A 46 -11.01 -15.70 -6.13
C ILE A 46 -9.81 -16.52 -5.62
N ALA A 47 -8.69 -15.87 -5.25
CA ALA A 47 -7.48 -16.55 -4.77
C ALA A 47 -7.24 -16.26 -3.28
N SER A 48 -7.06 -17.33 -2.49
CA SER A 48 -6.66 -17.25 -1.08
C SER A 48 -5.25 -16.64 -0.97
N ILE A 49 -5.17 -15.30 -0.93
CA ILE A 49 -3.92 -14.52 -0.99
C ILE A 49 -3.65 -13.70 0.28
N GLN A 50 -4.46 -13.93 1.30
CA GLN A 50 -4.41 -13.28 2.61
C GLN A 50 -2.99 -13.23 3.19
N GLU A 51 -2.21 -14.30 3.06
CA GLU A 51 -0.82 -14.36 3.55
C GLU A 51 0.11 -13.40 2.78
N LYS A 52 0.07 -13.42 1.44
CA LYS A 52 0.86 -12.49 0.61
C LYS A 52 0.45 -11.03 0.83
N LEU A 53 -0.84 -10.79 1.07
CA LEU A 53 -1.35 -9.45 1.39
C LEU A 53 -0.75 -8.93 2.69
N LYS A 54 -0.68 -9.75 3.76
CA LYS A 54 -0.04 -9.36 5.02
C LYS A 54 1.40 -8.91 4.84
N ASP A 55 2.19 -9.63 4.05
CA ASP A 55 3.59 -9.25 3.76
C ASP A 55 3.68 -7.89 3.06
N VAL A 56 2.82 -7.64 2.08
CA VAL A 56 2.78 -6.36 1.36
C VAL A 56 2.30 -5.24 2.27
N ASP A 57 1.32 -5.51 3.12
CA ASP A 57 0.77 -4.54 4.06
C ASP A 57 1.83 -4.06 5.07
N GLY A 58 2.60 -5.00 5.64
CA GLY A 58 3.76 -4.66 6.49
C GLY A 58 4.82 -3.84 5.75
N TRP A 59 5.11 -4.19 4.48
CA TRP A 59 6.04 -3.43 3.65
C TRP A 59 5.56 -2.00 3.34
N VAL A 60 4.25 -1.83 3.08
CA VAL A 60 3.62 -0.52 2.84
C VAL A 60 3.70 0.35 4.11
N ARG A 61 3.34 -0.20 5.27
CA ARG A 61 3.43 0.51 6.57
C ARG A 61 4.84 1.01 6.88
N ASN A 62 5.86 0.18 6.69
CA ASN A 62 7.25 0.61 6.90
C ASN A 62 7.64 1.77 5.97
N ARG A 63 7.11 1.77 4.74
CA ARG A 63 7.39 2.80 3.75
C ARG A 63 6.67 4.11 4.06
N LEU A 64 5.42 4.03 4.53
CA LEU A 64 4.66 5.18 4.99
C LEU A 64 5.28 5.81 6.24
N ARG A 65 5.75 5.01 7.20
CA ARG A 65 6.52 5.49 8.36
C ARG A 65 7.72 6.34 7.95
N SER A 66 8.48 5.91 6.93
CA SER A 66 9.64 6.68 6.43
C SER A 66 9.24 7.99 5.73
N VAL A 67 8.04 8.07 5.15
CA VAL A 67 7.49 9.29 4.53
C VAL A 67 6.91 10.22 5.59
N SER A 68 6.25 9.68 6.61
CA SER A 68 5.57 10.42 7.69
C SER A 68 6.54 10.92 8.77
N GLY A 69 7.71 10.28 8.94
CA GLY A 69 8.71 10.63 9.95
C GLY A 69 9.25 12.07 9.90
N ASN A 70 9.03 12.81 8.81
CA ASN A 70 9.34 14.25 8.75
C ASN A 70 8.22 15.14 9.32
N ASN A 71 7.01 14.62 9.50
CA ASN A 71 5.81 15.40 9.83
C ASN A 71 5.27 15.21 11.25
N GLY A 72 5.98 14.48 12.13
CA GLY A 72 5.65 14.39 13.57
C GLY A 72 4.24 13.88 13.88
N ARG A 73 3.66 13.00 13.04
CA ARG A 73 2.28 12.49 13.19
C ARG A 73 2.22 11.13 13.91
N SER A 74 1.09 10.90 14.58
CA SER A 74 0.84 9.75 15.45
C SER A 74 0.59 8.45 14.66
N PRO A 75 1.03 7.28 15.16
CA PRO A 75 0.97 5.98 14.48
C PRO A 75 -0.44 5.44 14.16
N ASN A 76 -1.50 6.08 14.68
CA ASN A 76 -2.88 5.62 14.54
C ASN A 76 -3.48 5.87 13.14
N GLU A 77 -2.94 6.81 12.36
CA GLU A 77 -3.40 7.06 10.99
C GLU A 77 -2.87 6.00 10.01
N ASP A 78 -1.69 5.45 10.26
CA ASP A 78 -1.09 4.38 9.45
C ASP A 78 -1.83 3.03 9.60
N GLU A 79 -2.45 2.80 10.75
CA GLU A 79 -3.22 1.58 11.03
C GLU A 79 -4.48 1.47 10.16
N LYS A 80 -5.13 2.60 9.83
CA LYS A 80 -6.38 2.66 9.03
C LYS A 80 -6.19 2.41 7.52
N ILE A 81 -4.97 2.09 7.11
CA ILE A 81 -4.57 1.81 5.72
C ILE A 81 -4.47 0.30 5.50
N CYS A 82 -4.47 -0.49 6.58
CA CYS A 82 -4.32 -1.93 6.50
C CYS A 82 -5.54 -2.59 5.83
N PHE A 83 -5.31 -3.70 5.14
CA PHE A 83 -6.33 -4.57 4.53
C PHE A 83 -7.32 -5.25 5.52
N GLY A 84 -7.61 -4.64 6.67
CA GLY A 84 -8.51 -5.13 7.71
C GLY A 84 -9.38 -4.01 8.25
#